data_AF-A0A194VF79-F1
#
_entry.id   AF-A0A194VF79-F1
#
_cell.length_a   1.000
_cell.length_b   1.000
_cell.length_c   1.000
_cell.angle_alpha   90.00
_cell.angle_beta   90.00
_cell.angle_gamma   90.00
#
_symmetry.space_group_name_H-M   'P 1'
#
loop_
_entity.id
_entity.type
_entity.pdbx_description
1 polymer ?
#
loop_
_entity_poly.entity_id
_entity_poly.type
_entity_poly.pdbx_seq_one_letter_code
_entity_poly.pdbx_strand_id
1 'polypeptide(L)'
;MANPSQQGFFVPHDLLATLPNTLASIIDQRVNACVDQRFQDIEQRLNTIESILRAEGRLAPQPRQSPLRAQVQHQQHQHHQHQHQHQQPHFQPNPPQPQNHNHQNAVDNTDPVLALASAGNHAAAAAAAMTAPPAPPIPQPQQQQQQQQQQQQQQQQQQQQQQQQQQQQQQQQQLTAPPPAVLHAMSNVVPMEIPPEGYPISSRATMQLELDQFTIPRGYSMRMSGTRDMGKGKRKIRWICFRAGEARYSEASKAAGMPERSSKKCNCPFKFECVETFRDSNMWVVHHHITPGTTTHNHAPSDPSEDPRSRKLPPAVAVEVDGWLRQGWQVSKIMTELKNRGFKNVLSRDLYNRRQQLKREDENAET
;
A
#
# COMPACT_ATOMS: atom_id res chain seq x y z
N MET A 1 -45.18 54.54 -35.08
CA MET A 1 -44.28 53.97 -34.05
C MET A 1 -45.08 52.94 -33.26
N ALA A 2 -44.96 51.66 -33.62
CA ALA A 2 -45.68 50.55 -33.00
C ALA A 2 -44.68 49.41 -32.80
N ASN A 3 -44.61 48.89 -31.57
CA ASN A 3 -43.63 47.95 -31.06
C ASN A 3 -44.19 46.52 -31.14
N PRO A 4 -43.58 45.56 -31.85
CA PRO A 4 -44.09 44.20 -31.93
C PRO A 4 -43.62 43.35 -30.75
N SER A 5 -44.59 43.02 -29.90
CA SER A 5 -44.86 41.70 -29.30
C SER A 5 -43.71 40.68 -29.18
N GLN A 6 -43.30 40.45 -27.92
CA GLN A 6 -42.54 39.30 -27.44
C GLN A 6 -43.29 37.98 -27.69
N GLN A 7 -42.63 37.03 -28.37
CA GLN A 7 -43.00 35.61 -28.37
C GLN A 7 -42.06 34.88 -27.40
N GLY A 8 -42.61 34.39 -26.28
CA GLY A 8 -41.89 33.56 -25.33
C GLY A 8 -41.80 32.12 -25.82
N PHE A 9 -40.58 31.63 -26.01
CA PHE A 9 -40.30 30.20 -26.18
C PHE A 9 -40.31 29.52 -24.81
N PHE A 10 -41.35 28.71 -24.55
CA PHE A 10 -41.39 27.79 -23.42
C PHE A 10 -40.61 26.53 -23.81
N VAL A 11 -39.43 26.32 -23.23
CA VAL A 11 -38.69 25.06 -23.35
C VAL A 11 -39.10 24.18 -22.15
N PRO A 12 -39.66 22.98 -22.37
CA PRO A 12 -40.02 22.08 -21.27
C PRO A 12 -38.75 21.63 -20.53
N HIS A 13 -38.75 21.79 -19.21
CA HIS A 13 -37.60 21.60 -18.33
C HIS A 13 -37.27 20.12 -18.01
N ASP A 14 -37.97 19.16 -18.62
CA ASP A 14 -37.89 17.72 -18.30
C ASP A 14 -37.03 16.86 -19.25
N LEU A 15 -36.31 17.47 -20.21
CA LEU A 15 -35.46 16.73 -21.16
C LEU A 15 -33.95 16.74 -20.82
N LEU A 16 -33.54 17.36 -19.71
CA LEU A 16 -32.11 17.50 -19.36
C LEU A 16 -31.59 16.50 -18.32
N ALA A 17 -32.42 15.61 -17.78
CA ALA A 17 -32.04 14.69 -16.71
C ALA A 17 -31.54 13.30 -17.17
N THR A 18 -31.61 12.96 -18.46
CA THR A 18 -31.27 11.59 -18.97
C THR A 18 -30.08 11.53 -19.92
N LEU A 19 -29.50 12.67 -20.30
CA LEU A 19 -28.38 12.74 -21.26
C LEU A 19 -27.00 12.24 -20.77
N PRO A 20 -26.59 12.35 -19.48
CA PRO A 20 -25.24 11.92 -19.11
C PRO A 20 -25.08 10.39 -19.05
N ASN A 21 -26.16 9.64 -18.81
CA ASN A 21 -26.09 8.17 -18.72
C ASN A 21 -26.06 7.48 -20.09
N THR A 22 -26.68 8.06 -21.11
CA THR A 22 -26.66 7.50 -22.47
C THR A 22 -25.32 7.73 -23.15
N LEU A 23 -24.70 8.90 -22.97
CA LEU A 23 -23.40 9.19 -23.59
C LEU A 23 -22.28 8.31 -22.98
N ALA A 24 -22.28 8.11 -21.67
CA ALA A 24 -21.32 7.23 -20.99
C ALA A 24 -21.46 5.76 -21.47
N SER A 25 -22.70 5.27 -21.58
CA SER A 25 -22.96 3.92 -22.09
C SER A 25 -22.52 3.74 -23.55
N ILE A 26 -22.70 4.74 -24.40
CA ILE A 26 -22.27 4.70 -25.81
C ILE A 26 -20.73 4.73 -25.91
N ILE A 27 -20.06 5.50 -25.06
CA ILE A 27 -18.59 5.55 -25.02
C ILE A 27 -18.03 4.20 -24.56
N ASP A 28 -18.56 3.63 -23.48
CA ASP A 28 -18.13 2.31 -22.98
C ASP A 28 -18.36 1.21 -24.03
N GLN A 29 -19.51 1.23 -24.72
CA GLN A 29 -19.81 0.24 -25.76
C GLN A 29 -18.86 0.36 -26.96
N ARG A 30 -18.48 1.59 -27.34
CA ARG A 30 -17.51 1.82 -28.43
C ARG A 30 -16.07 1.48 -28.04
N VAL A 31 -15.67 1.76 -26.80
CA VAL A 31 -14.35 1.38 -26.29
C VAL A 31 -14.22 -0.12 -26.22
N ASN A 32 -15.22 -0.83 -25.68
CA ASN A 32 -15.22 -2.29 -25.63
C ASN A 32 -15.19 -2.90 -27.03
N ALA A 33 -16.01 -2.41 -27.97
CA ALA A 33 -15.99 -2.87 -29.36
C ALA A 33 -14.62 -2.65 -30.04
N CYS A 34 -13.95 -1.52 -29.77
CA CYS A 34 -12.62 -1.25 -30.30
C CYS A 34 -11.55 -2.18 -29.69
N VAL A 35 -11.64 -2.46 -28.39
CA VAL A 35 -10.73 -3.39 -27.70
C VAL A 35 -10.92 -4.81 -28.24
N ASP A 36 -12.16 -5.27 -28.39
CA ASP A 36 -12.49 -6.59 -28.95
C ASP A 36 -12.00 -6.73 -30.39
N GLN A 37 -12.16 -5.68 -31.21
CA GLN A 37 -11.67 -5.68 -32.59
C GLN A 37 -10.13 -5.75 -32.65
N ARG A 38 -9.42 -5.03 -31.76
CA ARG A 38 -7.95 -5.12 -31.69
C ARG A 38 -7.49 -6.49 -31.19
N PHE A 39 -8.24 -7.12 -30.28
CA PHE A 39 -7.93 -8.46 -29.81
C PHE A 39 -8.07 -9.50 -30.94
N GLN A 40 -9.15 -9.42 -31.71
CA GLN A 40 -9.37 -10.28 -32.89
C GLN A 40 -8.29 -10.08 -33.97
N ASP A 41 -7.86 -8.84 -34.23
CA ASP A 41 -6.75 -8.56 -35.16
C ASP A 41 -5.44 -9.18 -34.67
N ILE A 42 -5.14 -9.08 -33.38
CA ILE A 42 -3.96 -9.71 -32.78
C ILE A 42 -4.02 -11.24 -32.92
N GLU A 43 -5.17 -11.87 -32.62
CA GLU A 43 -5.35 -13.31 -32.79
C GLU A 43 -5.18 -13.75 -34.25
N GLN A 44 -5.73 -13.00 -35.21
CA GLN A 44 -5.56 -13.29 -36.64
C GLN A 44 -4.09 -13.18 -37.08
N ARG A 45 -3.37 -12.16 -36.59
CA ARG A 45 -1.94 -12.00 -36.88
C ARG A 45 -1.11 -13.13 -36.27
N LEU A 46 -1.42 -13.56 -35.04
CA LEU A 46 -0.76 -14.71 -34.42
C LEU A 46 -1.02 -16.00 -35.20
N ASN A 47 -2.26 -16.25 -35.61
CA ASN A 47 -2.60 -17.41 -36.45
C ASN A 47 -1.88 -17.38 -37.80
N THR A 48 -1.73 -16.19 -38.40
CA THR A 48 -0.99 -16.00 -39.65
C THR A 48 0.49 -16.31 -39.47
N ILE A 49 1.11 -15.79 -38.40
CA ILE A 49 2.52 -16.07 -38.06
C ILE A 49 2.72 -17.56 -37.81
N GLU A 50 1.81 -18.21 -37.07
CA GLU A 50 1.89 -19.66 -36.83
C GLU A 50 1.78 -20.45 -38.13
N SER A 51 0.90 -20.06 -39.05
CA SER A 51 0.78 -20.67 -40.38
C SER A 51 2.06 -20.54 -41.20
N ILE A 52 2.70 -19.37 -41.19
CA ILE A 52 3.97 -19.12 -41.89
C ILE A 52 5.07 -20.00 -41.29
N LEU A 53 5.22 -20.00 -39.97
CA LEU A 53 6.24 -20.80 -39.28
C LEU A 53 6.06 -22.31 -39.49
N ARG A 54 4.81 -22.79 -39.65
CA ARG A 54 4.53 -24.17 -40.05
C ARG A 54 4.90 -24.44 -41.51
N ALA A 55 4.57 -23.54 -42.44
CA ALA A 55 4.93 -23.68 -43.84
C ALA A 55 6.46 -23.71 -44.04
N GLU A 56 7.21 -22.98 -43.20
CA GLU A 56 8.67 -22.97 -43.18
C GLU A 56 9.29 -24.19 -42.47
N GLY A 57 8.48 -25.11 -41.93
CA GLY A 57 8.96 -26.28 -41.18
C GLY A 57 9.63 -25.95 -39.85
N ARG A 58 9.46 -24.72 -39.34
CA ARG A 58 10.04 -24.25 -38.08
C ARG A 58 9.22 -24.63 -36.85
N LEU A 59 7.98 -25.09 -37.05
CA LEU A 59 7.12 -25.64 -36.02
C LEU A 59 6.81 -27.11 -36.32
N ALA A 60 6.93 -27.97 -35.31
CA ALA A 60 6.57 -29.38 -35.42
C ALA A 60 5.08 -29.52 -35.79
N PRO A 61 4.71 -30.51 -36.61
CA PRO A 61 3.31 -30.79 -36.91
C PRO A 61 2.54 -31.08 -35.62
N GLN A 62 1.41 -30.41 -35.42
CA GLN A 62 0.55 -30.65 -34.26
C GLN A 62 0.19 -32.15 -34.19
N PRO A 63 0.24 -32.77 -32.99
CA PRO A 63 -0.31 -34.11 -32.82
C PRO A 63 -1.80 -34.09 -33.20
N ARG A 64 -2.26 -35.13 -33.92
CA ARG A 64 -3.68 -35.29 -34.30
C ARG A 64 -4.54 -35.04 -33.06
N GLN A 65 -5.40 -34.02 -33.13
CA GLN A 65 -6.27 -33.67 -32.02
C GLN A 65 -7.17 -34.86 -31.69
N SER A 66 -7.11 -35.31 -30.44
CA SER A 66 -7.98 -36.38 -29.95
C SER A 66 -9.45 -35.97 -30.04
N PRO A 67 -10.37 -36.87 -30.44
CA PRO A 67 -11.79 -36.56 -30.65
C PRO A 67 -12.51 -35.96 -29.43
N LEU A 68 -11.96 -36.12 -28.22
CA LEU A 68 -12.49 -35.48 -27.00
C LEU A 68 -12.47 -33.95 -27.05
N ARG A 69 -11.50 -33.31 -27.73
CA ARG A 69 -11.41 -31.84 -27.71
C ARG A 69 -12.47 -31.17 -28.60
N ALA A 70 -12.89 -31.84 -29.67
CA ALA A 70 -13.99 -31.38 -30.53
C ALA A 70 -15.34 -31.41 -29.80
N GLN A 71 -15.53 -32.38 -28.89
CA GLN A 71 -16.77 -32.50 -28.12
C GLN A 71 -16.91 -31.40 -27.06
N VAL A 72 -15.81 -30.96 -26.45
CA VAL A 72 -15.81 -29.87 -25.45
C VAL A 72 -16.10 -28.51 -26.09
N GLN A 73 -15.59 -28.26 -27.30
CA GLN A 73 -15.89 -27.02 -28.04
C GLN A 73 -17.34 -26.95 -28.53
N HIS A 74 -17.93 -28.08 -28.92
CA HIS A 74 -19.35 -28.13 -29.29
C HIS A 74 -20.28 -27.90 -28.08
N GLN A 75 -19.90 -28.38 -26.89
CA GLN A 75 -20.69 -28.19 -25.68
C GLN A 75 -20.64 -26.75 -25.14
N GLN A 76 -19.50 -26.05 -25.30
CA GLN A 76 -19.40 -24.62 -24.93
C GLN A 76 -20.24 -23.71 -25.84
N HIS A 77 -20.36 -24.03 -27.12
CA HIS A 77 -21.19 -23.24 -28.05
C HIS A 77 -22.69 -23.37 -27.76
N GLN A 78 -23.16 -24.54 -27.30
CA GLN A 78 -24.55 -24.70 -26.90
C GLN A 78 -24.91 -23.94 -25.61
N HIS A 79 -23.96 -23.76 -24.69
CA HIS A 79 -24.23 -23.03 -23.45
C HIS A 79 -24.38 -21.52 -23.66
N HIS A 80 -23.71 -20.93 -24.65
CA HIS A 80 -23.87 -19.52 -24.99
C HIS A 80 -25.22 -19.20 -25.66
N GLN A 81 -25.86 -20.15 -26.36
CA GLN A 81 -27.14 -19.88 -27.01
C GLN A 81 -28.34 -19.86 -26.04
N HIS A 82 -28.25 -20.53 -24.88
CA HIS A 82 -29.35 -20.55 -23.90
C HIS A 82 -29.39 -19.33 -22.96
N GLN A 83 -28.35 -18.50 -22.90
CA GLN A 83 -28.31 -17.37 -21.97
C GLN A 83 -29.01 -16.09 -22.47
N HIS A 84 -29.43 -16.04 -23.73
CA HIS A 84 -30.05 -14.84 -24.33
C HIS A 84 -31.60 -14.78 -24.25
N GLN A 85 -32.30 -15.72 -23.61
CA GLN A 85 -33.78 -15.75 -23.63
C GLN A 85 -34.52 -15.34 -22.35
N HIS A 86 -33.85 -15.00 -21.24
CA HIS A 86 -34.57 -14.58 -20.02
C HIS A 86 -33.99 -13.31 -19.39
N GLN A 87 -34.44 -12.14 -19.87
CA GLN A 87 -34.48 -10.90 -19.09
C GLN A 87 -35.76 -10.14 -19.43
N GLN A 88 -36.79 -10.29 -18.59
CA GLN A 88 -37.81 -9.25 -18.38
C GLN A 88 -37.78 -8.84 -16.90
N PRO A 89 -37.87 -7.54 -16.57
CA PRO A 89 -37.79 -7.08 -15.18
C PRO A 89 -39.18 -7.10 -14.55
N HIS A 90 -39.36 -7.93 -13.51
CA HIS A 90 -40.53 -7.85 -12.63
C HIS A 90 -40.20 -6.88 -11.48
N PHE A 91 -40.90 -5.74 -11.42
CA PHE A 91 -40.86 -4.83 -10.27
C PHE A 91 -41.67 -5.44 -9.11
N GLN A 92 -41.05 -5.50 -7.93
CA GLN A 92 -41.69 -5.88 -6.68
C GLN A 92 -41.43 -4.76 -5.64
N PRO A 93 -42.46 -4.18 -5.00
CA PRO A 93 -42.28 -3.09 -4.04
C PRO A 93 -41.96 -3.62 -2.63
N ASN A 94 -41.04 -2.93 -1.94
CA ASN A 94 -40.67 -3.18 -0.54
C ASN A 94 -41.77 -2.68 0.43
N PRO A 95 -42.06 -3.39 1.53
CA PRO A 95 -42.90 -2.88 2.62
C PRO A 95 -42.13 -1.95 3.59
N PRO A 96 -42.86 -1.09 4.34
CA PRO A 96 -42.29 0.06 5.05
C PRO A 96 -41.66 -0.30 6.40
N GLN A 97 -40.57 0.41 6.74
CA GLN A 97 -40.04 0.49 8.10
C GLN A 97 -40.87 1.46 8.96
N PRO A 98 -41.14 1.15 10.24
CA PRO A 98 -41.63 2.14 11.18
C PRO A 98 -40.47 2.95 11.78
N GLN A 99 -40.64 4.27 11.73
CA GLN A 99 -39.95 5.25 12.55
C GLN A 99 -40.53 5.21 13.97
N ASN A 100 -39.70 5.35 15.01
CA ASN A 100 -40.14 6.07 16.20
C ASN A 100 -38.97 6.75 16.94
N HIS A 101 -39.32 7.88 17.54
CA HIS A 101 -38.51 8.90 18.16
C HIS A 101 -38.20 8.63 19.65
N ASN A 102 -37.20 9.38 20.12
CA ASN A 102 -37.16 10.15 21.38
C ASN A 102 -36.61 9.55 22.69
N HIS A 103 -35.53 10.22 23.12
CA HIS A 103 -35.27 10.85 24.43
C HIS A 103 -34.94 10.05 25.71
N GLN A 104 -33.92 10.62 26.40
CA GLN A 104 -33.71 10.78 27.84
C GLN A 104 -32.92 9.74 28.66
N ASN A 105 -31.74 10.22 29.09
CA ASN A 105 -31.26 10.35 30.47
C ASN A 105 -31.34 9.18 31.47
N ALA A 106 -30.16 8.96 32.06
CA ALA A 106 -29.87 8.82 33.49
C ALA A 106 -29.93 7.44 34.19
N VAL A 107 -28.78 7.18 34.85
CA VAL A 107 -28.52 6.55 36.16
C VAL A 107 -28.87 5.08 36.47
N ASP A 108 -27.86 4.49 37.11
CA ASP A 108 -27.86 3.56 38.25
C ASP A 108 -28.12 2.05 38.11
N ASN A 109 -27.13 1.33 38.66
CA ASN A 109 -27.17 0.07 39.43
C ASN A 109 -28.42 -0.81 39.38
N THR A 110 -28.25 -2.11 39.10
CA THR A 110 -28.22 -3.16 40.14
C THR A 110 -28.15 -4.59 39.57
N ASP A 111 -27.31 -5.37 40.25
CA ASP A 111 -27.37 -6.80 40.60
C ASP A 111 -27.04 -8.00 39.67
N PRO A 112 -26.42 -9.06 40.25
CA PRO A 112 -25.83 -10.21 39.60
C PRO A 112 -26.66 -11.50 39.76
N VAL A 113 -26.32 -12.55 39.00
CA VAL A 113 -26.94 -13.87 39.15
C VAL A 113 -25.91 -15.00 38.90
N LEU A 114 -25.74 -15.82 39.95
CA LEU A 114 -25.47 -17.28 40.05
C LEU A 114 -24.07 -17.85 39.72
N ALA A 115 -23.46 -18.51 40.72
CA ALA A 115 -23.56 -19.97 40.95
C ALA A 115 -22.59 -20.44 42.07
N LEU A 116 -23.14 -20.94 43.19
CA LEU A 116 -23.09 -22.33 43.70
C LEU A 116 -21.73 -22.88 44.19
N ALA A 117 -21.59 -23.08 45.51
CA ALA A 117 -21.19 -24.36 46.14
C ALA A 117 -21.15 -24.26 47.68
N SER A 118 -21.69 -25.31 48.30
CA SER A 118 -21.94 -25.53 49.75
C SER A 118 -20.74 -26.08 50.53
N ALA A 119 -20.77 -25.86 51.86
CA ALA A 119 -20.71 -26.85 52.97
C ALA A 119 -20.15 -26.17 54.24
N GLY A 120 -20.92 -26.02 55.33
CA GLY A 120 -20.95 -26.92 56.51
C GLY A 120 -19.86 -26.53 57.54
N ASN A 121 -20.02 -26.36 58.86
CA ASN A 121 -20.99 -26.79 59.86
C ASN A 121 -20.86 -25.93 61.15
N HIS A 122 -21.88 -26.07 62.02
CA HIS A 122 -22.09 -25.60 63.40
C HIS A 122 -20.92 -25.90 64.40
N ALA A 123 -20.81 -25.41 65.65
CA ALA A 123 -21.78 -24.99 66.66
C ALA A 123 -21.11 -24.30 67.88
N ALA A 124 -21.95 -23.58 68.66
CA ALA A 124 -21.99 -23.48 70.14
C ALA A 124 -20.82 -22.87 70.96
N ALA A 125 -21.12 -21.83 71.75
CA ALA A 125 -21.24 -21.92 73.21
C ALA A 125 -21.56 -20.54 73.84
N ALA A 126 -22.33 -20.59 74.92
CA ALA A 126 -22.84 -19.48 75.70
C ALA A 126 -21.79 -18.82 76.61
N ALA A 127 -22.03 -17.57 77.01
CA ALA A 127 -22.28 -17.18 78.41
C ALA A 127 -21.82 -15.75 78.75
N ALA A 128 -22.65 -15.13 79.61
CA ALA A 128 -22.32 -14.20 80.69
C ALA A 128 -21.81 -12.78 80.38
N ALA A 129 -22.71 -11.84 80.72
CA ALA A 129 -22.49 -10.52 81.30
C ALA A 129 -21.10 -10.21 81.87
N MET A 130 -20.64 -8.97 81.69
CA MET A 130 -20.46 -7.98 82.78
C MET A 130 -20.06 -6.61 82.20
N THR A 131 -20.67 -5.58 82.77
CA THR A 131 -20.49 -4.14 82.59
C THR A 131 -19.05 -3.65 82.79
N ALA A 132 -18.56 -2.81 81.88
CA ALA A 132 -17.38 -1.96 82.08
C ALA A 132 -17.63 -0.54 81.54
N PRO A 133 -17.18 0.52 82.23
CA PRO A 133 -17.50 1.92 81.91
C PRO A 133 -16.74 2.45 80.68
N PRO A 134 -17.28 3.48 80.00
CA PRO A 134 -16.67 4.06 78.80
C PRO A 134 -15.36 4.79 79.14
N ALA A 135 -14.29 4.40 78.46
CA ALA A 135 -13.00 5.09 78.48
C ALA A 135 -13.11 6.49 77.82
N PRO A 136 -12.38 7.50 78.32
CA PRO A 136 -12.43 8.86 77.79
C PRO A 136 -11.88 8.93 76.35
N PRO A 137 -12.41 9.84 75.51
CA PRO A 137 -11.96 10.01 74.13
C PRO A 137 -10.51 10.48 74.10
N ILE A 138 -9.63 9.64 73.54
CA ILE A 138 -8.26 9.99 73.22
C ILE A 138 -8.30 11.05 72.11
N PRO A 139 -7.66 12.23 72.28
CA PRO A 139 -7.66 13.28 71.26
C PRO A 139 -7.00 12.76 69.97
N GLN A 140 -7.54 13.15 68.82
CA GLN A 140 -7.11 12.76 67.46
C GLN A 140 -6.16 13.82 66.82
N PRO A 141 -4.88 13.95 67.20
CA PRO A 141 -3.95 14.82 66.48
C PRO A 141 -3.47 14.21 65.14
N GLN A 142 -3.77 12.94 64.86
CA GLN A 142 -3.25 12.25 63.68
C GLN A 142 -3.91 12.67 62.35
N GLN A 143 -5.15 13.17 62.34
CA GLN A 143 -5.79 13.60 61.09
C GLN A 143 -5.22 14.92 60.56
N GLN A 144 -4.79 15.84 61.42
CA GLN A 144 -4.18 17.10 60.96
C GLN A 144 -2.79 16.88 60.34
N GLN A 145 -2.03 15.89 60.81
CA GLN A 145 -0.72 15.58 60.25
C GLN A 145 -0.82 14.93 58.85
N GLN A 146 -1.87 14.14 58.60
CA GLN A 146 -2.12 13.57 57.27
C GLN A 146 -2.55 14.62 56.23
N GLN A 147 -3.33 15.64 56.63
CA GLN A 147 -3.69 16.72 55.71
C GLN A 147 -2.49 17.60 55.32
N GLN A 148 -1.53 17.84 56.22
CA GLN A 148 -0.31 18.56 55.86
C GLN A 148 0.59 17.79 54.89
N GLN A 149 0.67 16.45 55.00
CA GLN A 149 1.42 15.65 54.03
C GLN A 149 0.79 15.64 52.63
N GLN A 150 -0.54 15.63 52.52
CA GLN A 150 -1.20 15.72 51.22
C GLN A 150 -0.99 17.08 50.54
N GLN A 151 -0.96 18.18 51.29
CA GLN A 151 -0.64 19.49 50.71
C GLN A 151 0.80 19.59 50.21
N GLN A 152 1.77 18.99 50.90
CA GLN A 152 3.16 18.95 50.40
C GLN A 152 3.31 18.13 49.12
N GLN A 153 2.58 17.01 48.98
CA GLN A 153 2.61 16.23 47.74
C GLN A 153 1.99 16.97 46.55
N GLN A 154 0.92 17.74 46.75
CA GLN A 154 0.34 18.55 45.67
C GLN A 154 1.28 19.68 45.22
N GLN A 155 2.01 20.32 46.13
CA GLN A 155 3.00 21.34 45.75
C GLN A 155 4.19 20.75 44.96
N GLN A 156 4.64 19.54 45.30
CA GLN A 156 5.70 18.87 44.54
C GLN A 156 5.24 18.50 43.12
N GLN A 157 3.98 18.08 42.94
CA GLN A 157 3.44 17.78 41.62
C GLN A 157 3.31 19.02 40.74
N GLN A 158 2.94 20.17 41.31
CA GLN A 158 2.90 21.44 40.55
C GLN A 158 4.30 21.91 40.12
N GLN A 159 5.33 21.75 40.95
CA GLN A 159 6.70 22.09 40.54
C GLN A 159 7.22 21.17 39.42
N GLN A 160 6.88 19.88 39.42
CA GLN A 160 7.25 18.98 38.32
C GLN A 160 6.56 19.35 37.00
N GLN A 161 5.29 19.77 37.03
CA GLN A 161 4.62 20.22 35.80
C GLN A 161 5.22 21.52 35.25
N GLN A 162 5.63 22.47 36.11
CA GLN A 162 6.31 23.68 35.63
C GLN A 162 7.68 23.39 35.02
N GLN A 163 8.46 22.44 35.57
CA GLN A 163 9.73 22.04 34.94
C GLN A 163 9.53 21.36 33.58
N GLN A 164 8.48 20.54 33.41
CA GLN A 164 8.20 19.95 32.10
C GLN A 164 7.78 21.00 31.05
N GLN A 165 7.02 22.03 31.44
CA GLN A 165 6.70 23.12 30.50
C GLN A 165 7.92 23.96 30.12
N GLN A 166 8.85 24.23 31.03
CA GLN A 166 10.09 24.94 30.68
C GLN A 166 11.00 24.11 29.75
N GLN A 167 11.06 22.79 29.90
CA GLN A 167 11.82 21.97 28.95
C GLN A 167 11.19 21.94 27.55
N GLN A 168 9.86 21.98 27.42
CA GLN A 168 9.24 22.09 26.11
C GLN A 168 9.49 23.46 25.44
N GLN A 169 9.52 24.56 26.20
CA GLN A 169 9.86 25.86 25.63
C GLN A 169 11.33 25.98 25.20
N GLN A 170 12.28 25.35 25.91
CA GLN A 170 13.68 25.34 25.47
C GLN A 170 13.90 24.49 24.23
N GLN A 171 13.20 23.35 24.07
CA GLN A 171 13.27 22.59 22.82
C GLN A 171 12.68 23.37 21.65
N GLN A 172 11.62 24.16 21.85
CA GLN A 172 11.02 24.93 20.77
C GLN A 172 11.89 26.14 20.34
N GLN A 173 12.69 26.74 21.24
CA GLN A 173 13.63 27.81 20.87
C GLN A 173 14.90 27.30 20.16
N GLN A 174 15.34 26.06 20.38
CA GLN A 174 16.43 25.47 19.56
C GLN A 174 16.01 25.12 18.13
N LEU A 175 14.70 25.11 17.83
CA LEU A 175 14.17 24.90 16.48
C LEU A 175 13.96 26.20 15.68
N THR A 176 14.19 27.39 16.26
CA THR A 176 13.85 28.68 15.62
C THR A 176 14.99 29.69 15.48
N ALA A 177 16.24 29.32 15.70
CA ALA A 177 17.38 30.17 15.34
C ALA A 177 18.05 29.67 14.05
N PRO A 178 17.73 30.22 12.87
CA PRO A 178 18.58 30.03 11.70
C PRO A 178 19.93 30.73 11.97
N PRO A 179 21.08 30.07 11.79
CA PRO A 179 22.36 30.76 11.79
C PRO A 179 22.36 31.80 10.63
N PRO A 180 22.74 33.07 10.89
CA PRO A 180 23.01 33.98 9.80
C PRO A 180 24.31 33.51 9.13
N ALA A 181 24.28 33.39 7.80
CA ALA A 181 25.42 33.05 6.91
C ALA A 181 25.68 31.55 6.63
N VAL A 182 24.69 30.86 6.04
CA VAL A 182 24.92 29.88 4.96
C VAL A 182 23.76 29.93 3.95
N LEU A 183 23.58 31.09 3.32
CA LEU A 183 22.71 31.26 2.13
C LEU A 183 23.40 30.76 0.85
N HIS A 184 23.98 29.57 0.85
CA HIS A 184 24.50 28.93 -0.37
C HIS A 184 24.32 27.41 -0.26
N ALA A 185 23.69 26.82 -1.27
CA ALA A 185 23.40 25.39 -1.44
C ALA A 185 22.09 24.83 -0.83
N MET A 186 20.98 25.57 -0.93
CA MET A 186 19.76 24.89 -1.38
C MET A 186 20.01 24.54 -2.86
N SER A 187 20.59 23.37 -3.08
CA SER A 187 20.85 22.84 -4.41
C SER A 187 19.61 23.03 -5.28
N ASN A 188 19.77 23.56 -6.49
CA ASN A 188 18.77 23.46 -7.55
C ASN A 188 18.48 21.96 -7.79
N VAL A 189 17.61 21.37 -6.96
CA VAL A 189 17.12 20.02 -7.18
C VAL A 189 16.16 20.15 -8.35
N VAL A 190 16.66 19.79 -9.54
CA VAL A 190 15.82 19.66 -10.73
C VAL A 190 14.64 18.76 -10.34
N PRO A 191 13.39 19.23 -10.45
CA PRO A 191 12.23 18.41 -10.13
C PRO A 191 12.28 17.13 -10.95
N MET A 192 12.39 15.99 -10.27
CA MET A 192 12.27 14.70 -10.94
C MET A 192 10.82 14.53 -11.35
N GLU A 193 10.60 14.28 -12.64
CA GLU A 193 9.28 14.04 -13.19
C GLU A 193 8.68 12.77 -12.57
N ILE A 194 7.42 12.84 -12.16
CA ILE A 194 6.69 11.75 -11.52
C ILE A 194 5.82 11.02 -12.56
N PRO A 195 5.51 9.72 -12.41
CA PRO A 195 4.59 9.05 -13.32
C PRO A 195 3.26 9.81 -13.33
N PRO A 196 2.62 10.07 -14.48
CA PRO A 196 1.41 10.88 -14.53
C PRO A 196 0.25 10.21 -13.80
N GLU A 197 -0.70 11.02 -13.31
CA GLU A 197 -1.94 10.52 -12.72
C GLU A 197 -2.68 9.66 -13.76
N GLY A 198 -3.12 8.47 -13.36
CA GLY A 198 -3.77 7.53 -14.27
C GLY A 198 -2.82 6.71 -15.15
N TYR A 199 -1.50 6.82 -14.99
CA TYR A 199 -0.53 6.00 -15.75
C TYR A 199 -0.88 4.51 -15.62
N PRO A 200 -1.18 3.81 -16.74
CA PRO A 200 -1.62 2.43 -16.69
C PRO A 200 -0.44 1.49 -16.46
N ILE A 201 -0.72 0.42 -15.72
CA ILE A 201 0.23 -0.64 -15.41
C ILE A 201 -0.45 -1.98 -15.68
N SER A 202 0.25 -2.79 -16.48
CA SER A 202 -0.34 -3.97 -17.13
C SER A 202 -0.66 -5.11 -16.17
N SER A 203 0.18 -5.32 -15.16
CA SER A 203 -0.03 -6.37 -14.16
C SER A 203 0.62 -6.05 -12.82
N ARG A 204 0.14 -6.70 -11.75
CA ARG A 204 0.83 -6.67 -10.47
C ARG A 204 2.26 -7.23 -10.57
N ALA A 205 2.47 -8.25 -11.40
CA ALA A 205 3.76 -8.90 -11.57
C ALA A 205 4.79 -8.01 -12.29
N THR A 206 4.33 -7.25 -13.29
CA THR A 206 5.15 -6.36 -14.13
C THR A 206 5.24 -4.94 -13.59
N MET A 207 4.40 -4.56 -12.62
CA MET A 207 4.33 -3.22 -12.03
C MET A 207 5.69 -2.64 -11.65
N GLN A 208 6.55 -3.45 -11.03
CA GLN A 208 7.88 -2.99 -10.67
C GLN A 208 8.72 -2.64 -11.90
N LEU A 209 8.69 -3.49 -12.93
CA LEU A 209 9.45 -3.29 -14.17
C LEU A 209 8.94 -2.07 -14.94
N GLU A 210 7.62 -1.91 -15.05
CA GLU A 210 6.98 -0.78 -15.74
C GLU A 210 7.27 0.55 -15.01
N LEU A 211 7.23 0.56 -13.67
CA LEU A 211 7.64 1.72 -12.89
C LEU A 211 9.16 1.98 -13.01
N ASP A 212 9.99 0.94 -12.99
CA ASP A 212 11.44 1.08 -13.13
C ASP A 212 11.80 1.69 -14.51
N GLN A 213 11.10 1.31 -15.58
CA GLN A 213 11.25 1.91 -16.92
C GLN A 213 10.98 3.42 -16.94
N PHE A 214 10.02 3.91 -16.13
CA PHE A 214 9.73 5.33 -16.03
C PHE A 214 10.72 6.05 -15.12
N THR A 215 10.97 5.50 -13.93
CA THR A 215 11.62 6.19 -12.82
C THR A 215 13.15 6.17 -12.89
N ILE A 216 13.75 5.05 -13.31
CA ILE A 216 15.21 4.91 -13.34
C ILE A 216 15.87 5.91 -14.29
N PRO A 217 15.39 6.12 -15.54
CA PRO A 217 15.94 7.15 -16.42
C PRO A 217 15.83 8.58 -15.86
N ARG A 218 14.90 8.81 -14.92
CA ARG A 218 14.69 10.08 -14.22
C ARG A 218 15.50 10.20 -12.93
N GLY A 219 16.33 9.20 -12.63
CA GLY A 219 17.29 9.23 -11.53
C GLY A 219 16.70 8.89 -10.17
N TYR A 220 15.60 8.16 -10.10
CA TYR A 220 15.13 7.62 -8.83
C TYR A 220 14.53 6.24 -9.04
N SER A 221 14.41 5.47 -7.97
CA SER A 221 13.71 4.21 -8.03
C SER A 221 12.70 4.08 -6.91
N MET A 222 11.71 3.23 -7.17
CA MET A 222 10.57 3.04 -6.32
C MET A 222 10.59 1.62 -5.73
N ARG A 223 10.12 1.51 -4.49
CA ARG A 223 9.89 0.22 -3.83
C ARG A 223 8.49 0.14 -3.28
N MET A 224 7.95 -1.08 -3.27
CA MET A 224 6.70 -1.37 -2.59
C MET A 224 6.89 -1.20 -1.08
N SER A 225 6.01 -0.41 -0.46
CA SER A 225 5.95 -0.22 0.99
C SER A 225 4.90 -1.08 1.65
N GLY A 226 3.85 -1.47 0.93
CA GLY A 226 2.77 -2.29 1.46
C GLY A 226 1.56 -2.32 0.53
N THR A 227 0.72 -3.32 0.74
CA THR A 227 -0.57 -3.51 0.05
C THR A 227 -1.69 -3.24 1.04
N ARG A 228 -2.80 -2.64 0.58
CA ARG A 228 -4.02 -2.51 1.37
C ARG A 228 -5.23 -2.85 0.49
N ASP A 229 -6.21 -3.52 1.09
CA ASP A 229 -7.51 -3.72 0.47
C ASP A 229 -8.37 -2.46 0.69
N MET A 230 -8.99 -1.94 -0.37
CA MET A 230 -9.81 -0.73 -0.34
C MET A 230 -11.29 -1.02 -0.02
N GLY A 231 -11.62 -2.26 0.35
CA GLY A 231 -13.00 -2.74 0.33
C GLY A 231 -13.54 -2.89 -1.10
N LYS A 232 -14.71 -3.53 -1.26
CA LYS A 232 -15.31 -3.82 -2.58
C LYS A 232 -14.43 -4.67 -3.53
N GLY A 233 -13.41 -5.34 -3.00
CA GLY A 233 -12.49 -6.21 -3.77
C GLY A 233 -11.48 -5.47 -4.63
N LYS A 234 -11.25 -4.17 -4.41
CA LYS A 234 -10.15 -3.44 -5.04
C LYS A 234 -8.95 -3.39 -4.12
N ARG A 235 -7.76 -3.54 -4.69
CA ARG A 235 -6.49 -3.43 -3.96
C ARG A 235 -5.77 -2.13 -4.29
N LYS A 236 -4.94 -1.68 -3.35
CA LYS A 236 -3.98 -0.61 -3.56
C LYS A 236 -2.60 -1.00 -3.07
N ILE A 237 -1.58 -0.50 -3.76
CA ILE A 237 -0.19 -0.74 -3.42
C ILE A 237 0.50 0.60 -3.24
N ARG A 238 1.09 0.80 -2.08
CA ARG A 238 1.88 1.99 -1.78
C ARG A 238 3.29 1.84 -2.31
N TRP A 239 3.71 2.80 -3.10
CA TRP A 239 5.05 2.93 -3.64
C TRP A 239 5.75 4.12 -2.98
N ILE A 240 6.98 3.91 -2.53
CA ILE A 240 7.80 4.95 -1.90
C ILE A 240 9.17 4.99 -2.55
N CYS A 241 9.82 6.17 -2.53
CA CYS A 241 11.18 6.32 -3.01
C CYS A 241 12.12 5.32 -2.31
N PHE A 242 13.11 4.79 -3.04
CA PHE A 242 14.13 3.93 -2.45
C PHE A 242 14.92 4.64 -1.34
N ARG A 243 15.08 5.97 -1.43
CA ARG A 243 15.71 6.80 -0.39
C ARG A 243 14.77 7.18 0.77
N ALA A 244 13.52 6.69 0.77
CA ALA A 244 12.56 6.91 1.86
C ALA A 244 12.85 6.05 3.10
N GLY A 245 12.59 6.64 4.27
CA GLY A 245 12.86 6.10 5.61
C GLY A 245 14.15 6.66 6.22
N GLU A 246 14.38 6.35 7.49
CA GLU A 246 15.59 6.73 8.21
C GLU A 246 16.73 5.74 7.96
N ALA A 247 17.95 6.25 8.08
CA ALA A 247 19.15 5.43 8.12
C ALA A 247 19.07 4.47 9.32
N ARG A 248 18.96 3.18 9.05
CA ARG A 248 18.95 2.17 10.12
C ARG A 248 20.38 1.89 10.55
N TYR A 249 20.95 2.75 11.39
CA TYR A 249 22.03 2.33 12.27
C TYR A 249 21.38 1.90 13.59
N SER A 250 21.12 0.60 13.72
CA SER A 250 20.45 0.09 14.92
C SER A 250 21.42 0.07 16.11
N GLU A 251 20.89 0.22 17.33
CA GLU A 251 21.68 0.00 18.55
C GLU A 251 22.33 -1.39 18.57
N ALA A 252 21.67 -2.40 17.99
CA ALA A 252 22.25 -3.72 17.79
C ALA A 252 23.48 -3.71 16.85
N SER A 253 23.46 -2.89 15.78
CA SER A 253 24.62 -2.72 14.89
C SER A 253 25.78 -2.03 15.63
N LYS A 254 25.45 -1.05 16.49
CA LYS A 254 26.42 -0.37 17.36
C LYS A 254 27.01 -1.32 18.41
N ALA A 255 26.18 -2.13 19.06
CA ALA A 255 26.58 -3.12 20.04
C ALA A 255 27.42 -4.26 19.42
N ALA A 256 27.15 -4.62 18.16
CA ALA A 256 27.95 -5.58 17.40
C ALA A 256 29.25 -4.98 16.82
N GLY A 257 29.57 -3.71 17.12
CA GLY A 257 30.76 -3.03 16.59
C GLY A 257 30.78 -2.90 15.08
N MET A 258 29.61 -2.96 14.41
CA MET A 258 29.55 -2.83 12.96
C MET A 258 29.84 -1.38 12.56
N PRO A 259 30.71 -1.14 11.56
CA PRO A 259 31.00 0.21 11.10
C PRO A 259 29.71 0.85 10.58
N GLU A 260 29.49 2.11 10.96
CA GLU A 260 28.38 2.92 10.45
C GLU A 260 28.53 3.05 8.93
N ARG A 261 27.71 2.30 8.20
CA ARG A 261 27.66 2.41 6.75
C ARG A 261 26.80 3.62 6.43
N SER A 262 27.32 4.55 5.66
CA SER A 262 26.56 5.68 5.12
C SER A 262 25.30 5.14 4.42
N SER A 263 24.17 5.35 5.08
CA SER A 263 22.88 4.93 4.55
C SER A 263 22.48 5.90 3.45
N LYS A 264 22.01 5.36 2.32
CA LYS A 264 21.44 6.16 1.22
C LYS A 264 20.04 6.72 1.52
N LYS A 265 19.51 6.40 2.71
CA LYS A 265 18.21 6.85 3.19
C LYS A 265 18.30 8.30 3.65
N CYS A 266 17.51 9.18 3.06
CA CYS A 266 17.47 10.62 3.37
C CYS A 266 16.06 11.06 3.82
N ASN A 267 15.29 10.12 4.36
CA ASN A 267 13.89 10.31 4.73
C ASN A 267 13.04 10.96 3.62
N CYS A 268 13.25 10.53 2.37
CA CYS A 268 12.52 11.09 1.23
C CYS A 268 11.00 10.91 1.41
N PRO A 269 10.19 11.99 1.31
CA PRO A 269 8.74 11.92 1.50
C PRO A 269 8.00 11.39 0.27
N PHE A 270 8.68 11.26 -0.87
CA PHE A 270 8.07 10.91 -2.15
C PHE A 270 7.39 9.53 -2.12
N LYS A 271 6.08 9.51 -2.42
CA LYS A 271 5.25 8.32 -2.51
C LYS A 271 4.02 8.53 -3.39
N PHE A 272 3.53 7.44 -3.97
CA PHE A 272 2.25 7.37 -4.66
C PHE A 272 1.62 5.97 -4.49
N GLU A 273 0.37 5.81 -4.92
CA GLU A 273 -0.37 4.56 -4.81
C GLU A 273 -0.70 4.05 -6.21
N CYS A 274 -0.55 2.74 -6.44
CA CYS A 274 -1.13 2.09 -7.60
C CYS A 274 -2.43 1.44 -7.17
N VAL A 275 -3.53 1.78 -7.84
CA VAL A 275 -4.87 1.29 -7.51
C VAL A 275 -5.35 0.35 -8.62
N GLU A 276 -5.91 -0.78 -8.20
CA GLU A 276 -6.52 -1.76 -9.09
C GLU A 276 -7.79 -1.16 -9.73
N THR A 277 -7.89 -1.24 -11.05
CA THR A 277 -8.94 -0.56 -11.81
C THR A 277 -10.33 -1.16 -11.56
N PHE A 278 -10.46 -2.47 -11.70
CA PHE A 278 -11.66 -3.26 -11.39
C PHE A 278 -11.32 -4.47 -10.50
N ARG A 279 -12.33 -5.05 -9.83
CA ARG A 279 -12.12 -6.21 -8.96
C ARG A 279 -11.52 -7.36 -9.77
N ASP A 280 -10.48 -7.97 -9.22
CA ASP A 280 -9.72 -9.07 -9.84
C ASP A 280 -9.15 -8.73 -11.23
N SER A 281 -9.07 -7.43 -11.55
CA SER A 281 -8.35 -6.96 -12.73
C SER A 281 -6.87 -7.18 -12.54
N ASN A 282 -6.18 -7.49 -13.62
CA ASN A 282 -4.72 -7.38 -13.61
C ASN A 282 -4.26 -5.94 -13.86
N MET A 283 -5.16 -4.98 -14.13
CA MET A 283 -4.80 -3.64 -14.58
C MET A 283 -4.82 -2.62 -13.42
N TRP A 284 -3.75 -1.84 -13.32
CA TRP A 284 -3.56 -0.87 -12.24
C TRP A 284 -3.31 0.52 -12.81
N VAL A 285 -3.58 1.55 -12.02
CA VAL A 285 -3.31 2.95 -12.38
C VAL A 285 -2.59 3.68 -11.26
N VAL A 286 -1.68 4.59 -11.61
CA VAL A 286 -0.99 5.47 -10.66
C VAL A 286 -1.96 6.53 -10.11
N HIS A 287 -1.88 6.78 -8.81
CA HIS A 287 -2.70 7.72 -8.06
C HIS A 287 -1.88 8.50 -7.02
N HIS A 288 -1.90 9.84 -7.08
CA HIS A 288 -1.05 10.72 -6.26
C HIS A 288 -1.69 11.20 -4.95
N HIS A 289 -3.00 11.05 -4.77
CA HIS A 289 -3.77 11.71 -3.69
C HIS A 289 -3.62 11.04 -2.30
N ILE A 290 -2.39 10.74 -1.86
CA ILE A 290 -2.16 10.13 -0.54
C ILE A 290 -2.06 11.19 0.56
N THR A 291 -1.23 12.22 0.34
CA THR A 291 -0.95 13.26 1.34
C THR A 291 -0.32 14.47 0.65
N PRO A 292 -0.76 15.71 0.93
CA PRO A 292 -0.06 16.90 0.47
C PRO A 292 1.44 16.86 0.82
N GLY A 293 2.30 17.33 -0.09
CA GLY A 293 3.76 17.36 0.11
C GLY A 293 4.49 16.03 -0.13
N THR A 294 3.81 15.00 -0.63
CA THR A 294 4.41 13.67 -0.86
C THR A 294 4.67 13.33 -2.32
N THR A 295 4.48 14.31 -3.21
CA THR A 295 4.77 14.26 -4.64
C THR A 295 6.11 14.88 -5.01
N THR A 296 6.89 15.34 -4.02
CA THR A 296 8.19 15.98 -4.22
C THR A 296 9.32 15.16 -3.60
N HIS A 297 10.47 15.14 -4.27
CA HIS A 297 11.71 14.60 -3.71
C HIS A 297 12.50 15.68 -2.98
N ASN A 298 13.19 15.29 -1.91
CA ASN A 298 14.11 16.14 -1.14
C ASN A 298 15.58 15.84 -1.45
N HIS A 299 15.86 15.21 -2.59
CA HIS A 299 17.20 14.83 -3.02
C HIS A 299 17.30 14.96 -4.54
N ALA A 300 18.52 15.11 -5.04
CA ALA A 300 18.81 15.09 -6.48
C ALA A 300 18.61 13.68 -7.08
N PRO A 301 18.53 13.58 -8.43
CA PRO A 301 18.71 12.33 -9.15
C PRO A 301 19.90 11.52 -8.62
N SER A 302 19.67 10.22 -8.38
CA SER A 302 20.67 9.25 -7.98
C SER A 302 21.51 8.83 -9.18
N ASP A 303 22.80 8.62 -8.94
CA ASP A 303 23.68 7.99 -9.91
C ASP A 303 23.22 6.55 -10.20
N PRO A 304 23.12 6.12 -11.47
CA PRO A 304 22.76 4.75 -11.84
C PRO A 304 23.65 3.65 -11.24
N SER A 305 24.86 3.96 -10.78
CA SER A 305 25.74 3.02 -10.07
C SER A 305 25.39 2.89 -8.59
N GLU A 306 24.67 3.85 -8.01
CA GLU A 306 24.30 3.82 -6.60
C GLU A 306 23.04 3.01 -6.33
N ASP A 307 22.11 2.99 -7.27
CA ASP A 307 20.82 2.35 -7.08
C ASP A 307 20.90 0.85 -7.47
N PRO A 308 20.52 -0.08 -6.57
CA PRO A 308 20.49 -1.50 -6.92
C PRO A 308 19.57 -1.85 -8.09
N ARG A 309 18.49 -1.09 -8.32
CA ARG A 309 17.54 -1.35 -9.40
C ARG A 309 18.08 -0.94 -10.76
N SER A 310 18.76 0.20 -10.86
CA SER A 310 19.40 0.66 -12.11
C SER A 310 20.57 -0.21 -12.54
N ARG A 311 21.16 -0.96 -11.61
CA ARG A 311 22.24 -1.93 -11.89
C ARG A 311 21.73 -3.32 -12.25
N LYS A 312 20.41 -3.56 -12.12
CA LYS A 312 19.84 -4.88 -12.42
C LYS A 312 19.94 -5.16 -13.91
N LEU A 313 20.50 -6.31 -14.26
CA LEU A 313 20.60 -6.75 -15.64
C LEU A 313 19.20 -7.13 -16.19
N PRO A 314 18.96 -6.92 -17.50
CA PRO A 314 17.78 -7.47 -18.17
C PRO A 314 17.68 -8.98 -17.94
N PRO A 315 16.46 -9.57 -17.87
CA PRO A 315 16.29 -10.99 -17.56
C PRO A 315 17.10 -11.93 -18.45
N ALA A 316 17.14 -11.67 -19.77
CA ALA A 316 17.92 -12.47 -20.70
C ALA A 316 19.43 -12.47 -20.36
N VAL A 317 20.00 -11.30 -20.10
CA VAL A 317 21.42 -11.14 -19.76
C VAL A 317 21.73 -11.71 -18.37
N ALA A 318 20.79 -11.58 -17.43
CA ALA A 318 20.94 -12.17 -16.09
C ALA A 318 21.06 -13.69 -16.16
N VAL A 319 20.26 -14.37 -16.99
CA VAL A 319 20.35 -15.82 -17.21
C VAL A 319 21.69 -16.23 -17.81
N GLU A 320 22.21 -15.45 -18.78
CA GLU A 320 23.53 -15.71 -19.34
C GLU A 320 24.65 -15.57 -18.30
N VAL A 321 24.59 -14.50 -17.48
CA VAL A 321 25.55 -14.28 -16.38
C VAL A 321 25.48 -15.41 -15.37
N ASP A 322 24.29 -15.90 -15.03
CA ASP A 322 24.12 -17.05 -14.15
C ASP A 322 24.80 -18.30 -14.74
N GLY A 323 24.66 -18.53 -16.05
CA GLY A 323 25.36 -19.59 -16.78
C GLY A 323 26.89 -19.45 -16.68
N TRP A 324 27.44 -18.26 -16.91
CA TRP A 324 28.88 -18.02 -16.78
C TRP A 324 29.38 -18.24 -15.34
N LEU A 325 28.60 -17.81 -14.35
CA LEU A 325 28.93 -18.00 -12.94
C LEU A 325 28.98 -19.49 -12.57
N ARG A 326 28.02 -20.29 -13.04
CA ARG A 326 27.98 -21.76 -12.85
C ARG A 326 29.13 -22.46 -13.55
N GLN A 327 29.54 -21.98 -14.72
CA GLN A 327 30.73 -22.46 -15.45
C GLN A 327 32.06 -22.04 -14.79
N GLY A 328 32.03 -21.32 -13.67
CA GLY A 328 33.24 -20.91 -12.96
C GLY A 328 33.98 -19.73 -13.60
N TRP A 329 33.34 -18.94 -14.46
CA TRP A 329 33.97 -17.75 -15.03
C TRP A 329 34.41 -16.78 -13.92
N GLN A 330 35.58 -16.15 -14.12
CA GLN A 330 36.05 -15.11 -13.22
C GLN A 330 35.17 -13.86 -13.31
N VAL A 331 34.93 -13.21 -12.18
CA VAL A 331 34.11 -11.98 -12.09
C VAL A 331 34.69 -10.86 -12.96
N SER A 332 36.02 -10.73 -13.02
CA SER A 332 36.71 -9.78 -13.90
C SER A 332 36.37 -10.01 -15.38
N LYS A 333 36.37 -11.26 -15.83
CA LYS A 333 36.01 -11.64 -17.19
C LYS A 333 34.56 -11.31 -17.51
N ILE A 334 33.63 -11.66 -16.61
CA ILE A 334 32.20 -11.33 -16.76
C ILE A 334 31.99 -9.81 -16.83
N MET A 335 32.67 -9.06 -15.97
CA MET A 335 32.61 -7.59 -15.97
C MET A 335 33.09 -6.99 -17.30
N THR A 336 34.19 -7.48 -17.87
CA THR A 336 34.66 -7.04 -19.19
C THR A 336 33.64 -7.33 -20.27
N GLU A 337 33.04 -8.52 -20.28
CA GLU A 337 32.01 -8.91 -21.24
C GLU A 337 30.76 -8.02 -21.13
N LEU A 338 30.28 -7.78 -19.91
CA LEU A 338 29.15 -6.88 -19.66
C LEU A 338 29.44 -5.45 -20.13
N LYS A 339 30.64 -4.92 -19.87
CA LYS A 339 31.07 -3.60 -20.34
C LYS A 339 31.11 -3.52 -21.86
N ASN A 340 31.62 -4.55 -22.54
CA ASN A 340 31.66 -4.62 -24.01
C ASN A 340 30.25 -4.58 -24.61
N ARG A 341 29.26 -5.12 -23.91
CA ARG A 341 27.83 -5.08 -24.29
C ARG A 341 27.10 -3.80 -23.86
N GLY A 342 27.80 -2.84 -23.24
CA GLY A 342 27.25 -1.56 -22.82
C GLY A 342 26.72 -1.50 -21.37
N PHE A 343 26.79 -2.59 -20.60
CA PHE A 343 26.37 -2.61 -19.19
C PHE A 343 27.48 -2.05 -18.29
N LYS A 344 27.48 -0.73 -18.09
CA LYS A 344 28.54 -0.03 -17.35
C LYS A 344 28.28 0.10 -15.84
N ASN A 345 27.04 -0.06 -15.41
CA ASN A 345 26.63 0.25 -14.03
C ASN A 345 26.76 -0.95 -13.07
N VAL A 346 26.92 -2.17 -13.59
CA VAL A 346 27.05 -3.38 -12.78
C VAL A 346 28.33 -3.32 -11.95
N LEU A 347 28.25 -3.69 -10.67
CA LEU A 347 29.43 -3.74 -9.79
C LEU A 347 29.89 -5.18 -9.62
N SER A 348 31.19 -5.39 -9.40
CA SER A 348 31.74 -6.72 -9.06
C SER A 348 31.02 -7.34 -7.86
N ARG A 349 30.64 -6.50 -6.88
CA ARG A 349 29.87 -6.92 -5.70
C ARG A 349 28.53 -7.58 -6.06
N ASP A 350 27.86 -7.13 -7.12
CA ASP A 350 26.59 -7.71 -7.56
C ASP A 350 26.79 -9.14 -8.05
N LEU A 351 27.86 -9.37 -8.82
CA LEU A 351 28.22 -10.68 -9.34
C LEU A 351 28.63 -11.65 -8.22
N TYR A 352 29.37 -11.16 -7.22
CA TYR A 352 29.68 -11.97 -6.02
C TYR A 352 28.42 -12.32 -5.23
N ASN A 353 27.53 -11.36 -5.01
CA ASN A 353 26.26 -11.59 -4.33
C ASN A 353 25.40 -12.60 -5.09
N ARG A 354 25.32 -12.49 -6.43
CA ARG A 354 24.55 -13.42 -7.27
C ARG A 354 25.15 -14.82 -7.24
N ARG A 355 26.48 -14.97 -7.30
CA ARG A 355 27.16 -16.27 -7.14
C ARG A 355 26.79 -16.96 -5.82
N GLN A 356 26.80 -16.21 -4.71
CA GLN A 356 26.40 -16.75 -3.40
C GLN A 356 24.92 -17.13 -3.36
N GLN A 357 24.06 -16.41 -4.08
CA GLN A 357 22.65 -16.76 -4.19
C GLN A 357 22.44 -18.04 -5.00
N LEU A 358 23.10 -18.17 -6.16
CA LEU A 358 23.04 -19.39 -6.99
C LEU A 358 23.49 -20.61 -6.18
N LYS A 359 24.56 -20.48 -5.39
CA LYS A 359 25.03 -21.56 -4.52
C LYS A 359 23.94 -22.02 -3.54
N ARG A 360 23.23 -21.10 -2.90
CA ARG A 360 22.11 -21.42 -2.00
C ARG A 360 20.90 -22.01 -2.72
N GLU A 361 20.62 -21.53 -3.93
CA GLU A 361 19.53 -22.07 -4.77
C GLU A 361 19.83 -23.52 -5.17
N ASP A 362 21.10 -23.84 -5.46
CA ASP A 362 21.54 -25.20 -5.78
C ASP A 362 21.50 -26.12 -4.55
N GLU A 363 22.03 -25.66 -3.40
CA GLU A 363 21.97 -26.41 -2.13
C GLU A 363 20.51 -26.74 -1.73
N ASN A 364 19.59 -25.79 -1.92
CA ASN A 364 18.16 -25.99 -1.63
C ASN A 364 17.43 -26.85 -2.67
N ALA A 365 17.96 -27.01 -3.88
CA ALA A 365 17.35 -27.85 -4.91
C ALA A 365 17.75 -29.33 -4.78
N GLU A 366 18.84 -29.60 -4.07
CA GLU A 366 19.31 -30.95 -3.73
C GLU A 366 18.62 -31.53 -2.48
N THR A 367 17.84 -30.72 -1.76
CA THR A 367 17.02 -31.12 -0.59
C THR A 367 15.57 -31.31 -0.99
#